data_AF-A0ABD5T4L9-F1
#
_entry.id   AF-A0ABD5T4L9-F1
#
_cell.length_a   1.000
_cell.length_b   1.000
_cell.length_c   1.000
_cell.angle_alpha   90.00
_cell.angle_beta   90.00
_cell.angle_gamma   90.00
#
_symmetry.space_group_name_H-M   'P 1'
#
loop_
_entity.id
_entity.type
_entity.pdbx_description
1 polymer ?
#
loop_
_entity_poly.entity_id
_entity_poly.type
_entity_poly.pdbx_seq_one_letter_code
_entity_poly.pdbx_strand_id
1 'polypeptide(L)'
;MNRTRLDARLADLDTDGYLLDADQDDANQLYLSGFTGPDPFVTLYVDGAVHLLVSGLEYGRARSESAADTVERHADYDYEYGGREAR
;
A
#
# COMPACT_ATOMS: atom_id res chain seq x y z
N MET A 1 7.61 -2.69 -10.99
CA MET A 1 6.36 -2.87 -11.76
C MET A 1 6.36 -2.00 -13.02
N ASN A 2 5.69 -2.41 -14.10
CA ASN A 2 5.45 -1.54 -15.25
C ASN A 2 4.22 -0.65 -14.96
N ARG A 3 4.45 0.54 -14.40
CA ARG A 3 3.38 1.49 -13.98
C ARG A 3 2.46 1.88 -15.13
N THR A 4 3.00 2.05 -16.34
CA THR A 4 2.22 2.37 -17.55
C THR A 4 1.15 1.33 -17.89
N ARG A 5 1.39 0.04 -17.61
CA ARG A 5 0.35 -0.99 -17.79
C ARG A 5 -0.77 -0.90 -16.75
N LEU A 6 -0.43 -0.52 -15.51
CA LEU A 6 -1.43 -0.29 -14.48
C LEU A 6 -2.28 0.95 -14.82
N ASP A 7 -1.65 2.04 -15.24
CA ASP A 7 -2.35 3.26 -15.68
C ASP A 7 -3.37 2.98 -16.79
N ALA A 8 -2.95 2.26 -17.84
CA ALA A 8 -3.85 1.87 -18.93
C ALA A 8 -5.01 1.02 -18.42
N ARG A 9 -4.76 0.10 -17.47
CA ARG A 9 -5.79 -0.76 -16.92
C ARG A 9 -6.81 0.02 -16.08
N LEU A 10 -6.37 1.01 -15.31
CA LEU A 10 -7.25 1.86 -14.51
C LEU A 10 -8.12 2.76 -15.40
N ALA A 11 -7.53 3.32 -16.47
CA ALA A 11 -8.27 4.06 -17.49
C ALA A 11 -9.33 3.20 -18.18
N ASP A 12 -9.01 1.94 -18.55
CA ASP A 12 -9.98 1.00 -19.13
C ASP A 12 -11.13 0.64 -18.17
N LEU A 13 -10.91 0.77 -16.86
CA LEU A 13 -11.89 0.50 -15.80
C LEU A 13 -12.68 1.74 -15.38
N ASP A 14 -12.35 2.92 -15.92
CA ASP A 14 -12.91 4.21 -15.49
C ASP A 14 -12.74 4.41 -13.96
N THR A 15 -11.53 4.17 -13.45
CA THR A 15 -11.19 4.36 -12.04
C THR A 15 -9.86 5.07 -11.87
N ASP A 16 -9.72 5.83 -10.79
CA ASP A 16 -8.57 6.72 -10.59
C ASP A 16 -7.39 6.05 -9.87
N GLY A 17 -7.62 4.89 -9.23
CA GLY A 17 -6.60 4.28 -8.39
C GLY A 17 -6.83 2.81 -8.06
N TYR A 18 -5.82 2.23 -7.44
CA TYR A 18 -5.81 0.83 -7.00
C TYR A 18 -5.35 0.75 -5.55
N LEU A 19 -6.22 0.22 -4.69
CA LEU A 19 -5.95 0.00 -3.28
C LEU A 19 -5.75 -1.50 -3.02
N LEU A 20 -4.64 -1.83 -2.37
CA LEU A 20 -4.36 -3.14 -1.80
C LEU A 20 -4.50 -3.06 -0.29
N ASP A 21 -5.60 -3.58 0.23
CA ASP A 21 -5.77 -3.92 1.64
C ASP A 21 -5.60 -5.44 1.79
N ALA A 22 -4.35 -5.85 1.99
CA ALA A 22 -3.94 -7.24 2.05
C ALA A 22 -2.69 -7.37 2.94
N ASP A 23 -2.42 -8.57 3.41
CA ASP A 23 -1.16 -8.86 4.12
C ASP A 23 -0.01 -9.16 3.13
N GLN A 24 1.15 -9.54 3.67
CA GLN A 24 2.35 -9.83 2.90
C GLN A 24 2.25 -11.08 2.01
N ASP A 25 1.23 -11.92 2.18
CA ASP A 25 1.04 -13.12 1.35
C ASP A 25 0.46 -12.76 -0.03
N ASP A 26 -0.15 -11.57 -0.19
CA ASP A 26 -0.47 -11.03 -1.51
C ASP A 26 0.79 -10.44 -2.18
N ALA A 27 1.36 -11.18 -3.13
CA ALA A 27 2.52 -10.75 -3.90
C ALA A 27 2.34 -9.39 -4.60
N ASN A 28 1.11 -8.94 -4.86
CA ASN A 28 0.87 -7.61 -5.42
C ASN A 28 1.37 -6.50 -4.50
N GLN A 29 1.38 -6.71 -3.17
CA GLN A 29 1.96 -5.76 -2.23
C GLN A 29 3.43 -5.50 -2.56
N LEU A 30 4.23 -6.57 -2.67
CA LEU A 30 5.65 -6.47 -3.01
C LEU A 30 5.86 -5.90 -4.42
N TYR A 31 5.09 -6.35 -5.41
CA TYR A 31 5.28 -5.87 -6.79
C TYR A 31 4.93 -4.39 -6.96
N LEU A 32 3.88 -3.90 -6.28
CA LEU A 32 3.42 -2.53 -6.39
C LEU A 32 4.27 -1.57 -5.54
N SER A 33 4.49 -1.92 -4.27
CA SER A 33 5.14 -1.04 -3.31
C SER A 33 6.65 -1.21 -3.19
N GLY A 34 7.19 -2.35 -3.64
CA GLY A 34 8.56 -2.74 -3.36
C GLY A 34 8.82 -3.09 -1.89
N PHE A 35 7.77 -3.15 -1.06
CA PHE A 35 7.86 -3.38 0.37
C PHE A 35 7.29 -4.73 0.78
N THR A 36 7.86 -5.28 1.85
CA THR A 36 7.30 -6.41 2.59
C THR A 36 7.60 -6.22 4.07
N GLY A 37 6.73 -6.75 4.92
CA GLY A 37 6.83 -6.66 6.36
C GLY A 37 6.03 -7.79 7.03
N PRO A 38 6.31 -8.08 8.30
CA PRO A 38 5.56 -9.04 9.10
C PRO A 38 4.18 -8.49 9.52
N ASP A 39 4.06 -7.17 9.71
CA ASP A 39 2.79 -6.52 9.99
C ASP A 39 2.07 -6.19 8.67
N PRO A 40 0.73 -6.32 8.63
CA PRO A 40 -0.05 -5.90 7.48
C PRO A 40 0.04 -4.40 7.21
N PHE A 41 -0.12 -4.03 5.94
CA PHE A 41 -0.05 -2.65 5.47
C PHE A 41 -0.94 -2.44 4.24
N VAL A 42 -1.30 -1.18 4.00
CA VAL A 42 -2.11 -0.79 2.85
C VAL A 42 -1.23 -0.13 1.81
N THR A 43 -1.39 -0.51 0.55
CA THR A 43 -0.76 0.17 -0.60
C THR A 43 -1.81 0.83 -1.45
N LEU A 44 -1.64 2.11 -1.76
CA LEU A 44 -2.47 2.86 -2.71
C LEU A 44 -1.64 3.30 -3.91
N TYR A 45 -2.13 3.02 -5.11
CA TYR A 45 -1.66 3.62 -6.35
C TYR A 45 -2.69 4.61 -6.88
N VAL A 46 -2.29 5.86 -7.07
CA VAL A 46 -3.15 6.92 -7.62
C VAL A 46 -2.26 7.96 -8.30
N ASP A 47 -2.70 8.51 -9.44
CA ASP A 47 -1.99 9.57 -10.17
C ASP A 47 -0.51 9.26 -10.46
N GLY A 48 -0.16 7.99 -10.70
CA GLY A 48 1.21 7.55 -10.98
C GLY A 48 2.10 7.36 -9.75
N ALA A 49 1.60 7.68 -8.56
CA ALA A 49 2.30 7.60 -7.28
C ALA A 49 1.85 6.39 -6.46
N VAL A 50 2.78 5.85 -5.67
CA VAL A 50 2.54 4.77 -4.71
C VAL A 50 2.61 5.34 -3.29
N HIS A 51 1.60 5.06 -2.49
CA HIS A 51 1.51 5.49 -1.10
C HIS A 51 1.38 4.27 -0.20
N LEU A 52 2.13 4.25 0.91
CA LEU A 52 2.00 3.23 1.93
C LEU A 52 1.42 3.79 3.22
N LEU A 53 0.49 3.04 3.79
CA LEU A 53 -0.01 3.25 5.14
C LEU A 53 0.36 2.02 5.97
N VAL A 54 1.17 2.23 7.01
CA VAL A 54 1.84 1.15 7.75
C VAL A 54 1.69 1.27 9.27
N SER A 55 1.97 0.18 9.98
CA SER A 55 2.10 0.22 11.44
C SER A 55 3.26 1.11 11.88
N GLY A 56 3.22 1.58 13.13
CA GLY A 56 4.33 2.34 13.70
C GLY A 56 5.65 1.56 13.74
N LEU A 57 5.58 0.24 13.88
CA LEU A 57 6.77 -0.65 13.90
C LEU A 57 7.41 -0.77 12.51
N GLU A 58 6.58 -0.72 11.45
CA GLU A 58 7.02 -0.82 10.06
C GLU A 58 7.50 0.51 9.48
N TYR A 59 7.06 1.65 10.02
CA TYR A 59 7.29 2.97 9.44
C TYR A 59 8.76 3.25 9.06
N GLY A 60 9.69 2.93 9.96
CA GLY A 60 11.12 3.13 9.70
C GLY A 60 11.62 2.26 8.54
N ARG A 61 11.21 0.98 8.51
CA ARG A 61 11.60 0.04 7.47
C ARG A 61 10.98 0.41 6.13
N ALA A 62 9.68 0.71 6.10
CA ALA A 62 8.97 1.13 4.89
C ALA A 62 9.57 2.40 4.28
N ARG A 63 9.97 3.38 5.09
CA ARG A 63 10.69 4.58 4.63
C ARG A 63 12.03 4.28 3.97
N SER A 64 12.73 3.22 4.41
CA SER A 64 14.09 2.90 3.93
C SER A 64 14.11 1.89 2.78
N GLU A 65 13.14 0.98 2.73
CA GLU A 65 13.20 -0.19 1.86
C GLU A 65 12.13 -0.20 0.76
N SER A 66 11.04 0.55 0.91
CA SER A 66 9.99 0.60 -0.12
C SER A 66 10.40 1.43 -1.34
N ALA A 67 9.68 1.21 -2.43
CA ALA A 67 9.70 2.07 -3.63
C ALA A 67 8.52 3.07 -3.63
N ALA A 68 7.90 3.32 -2.47
CA ALA A 68 6.76 4.21 -2.33
C ALA A 68 7.18 5.68 -2.39
N ASP A 69 6.31 6.50 -3.00
CA ASP A 69 6.46 7.94 -3.10
C ASP A 69 6.12 8.61 -1.76
N THR A 70 5.16 8.05 -0.99
CA THR A 70 4.94 8.43 0.41
C THR A 70 4.75 7.22 1.32
N VAL A 71 5.09 7.41 2.60
CA VAL A 71 4.89 6.43 3.67
C VAL A 71 4.32 7.17 4.88
N GLU A 72 3.20 6.69 5.38
CA GLU A 72 2.43 7.28 6.48
C GLU A 72 2.05 6.22 7.52
N ARG A 73 1.68 6.62 8.73
CA ARG A 73 1.38 5.69 9.83
C ARG A 73 -0.11 5.56 10.08
N HIS A 74 -0.56 4.37 10.43
CA HIS A 74 -1.91 4.12 10.96
C HIS A 74 -2.33 5.13 12.05
N ALA A 75 -1.41 5.44 12.96
CA ALA A 75 -1.64 6.38 14.06
C ALA A 75 -1.88 7.84 13.62
N ASP A 76 -1.47 8.22 12.40
CA ASP A 76 -1.74 9.55 11.87
C ASP A 76 -3.23 9.70 11.45
N TYR A 77 -3.97 8.60 11.39
CA TYR A 77 -5.37 8.50 10.91
C TYR A 77 -6.33 7.82 11.89
N ASP A 78 -5.90 7.54 13.13
CA ASP A 78 -6.65 6.70 14.08
C ASP A 78 -7.11 5.34 13.48
N TYR A 79 -6.32 4.81 12.54
CA TYR A 79 -6.63 3.56 11.84
C TYR A 79 -6.14 2.35 12.65
N GLU A 80 -7.00 1.34 12.79
CA GLU A 80 -6.65 0.04 13.36
C GLU A 80 -6.82 -1.04 12.27
N TYR A 81 -5.71 -1.68 11.90
CA TYR A 81 -5.74 -2.78 10.93
C TYR A 81 -6.60 -3.95 11.47
N GLY A 82 -7.54 -4.45 10.67
CA GLY A 82 -8.48 -5.50 11.05
C GLY A 82 -9.65 -5.06 11.95
N GLY A 83 -9.92 -3.76 12.05
CA GLY A 83 -10.88 -3.16 13.00
C GLY A 83 -12.20 -3.90 13.26
N ARG A 84 -12.59 -3.91 14.54
CA ARG A 84 -13.83 -4.36 15.26
C ARG A 84 -14.58 -5.64 14.83
N GLU A 85 -14.61 -6.06 13.58
CA GLU A 85 -15.33 -7.27 13.12
C GLU A 85 -14.54 -8.58 13.30
N ALA A 86 -13.23 -8.50 13.55
CA ALA A 86 -12.35 -9.64 13.83
C ALA A 86 -12.15 -9.95 15.33
N ARG A 87 -13.01 -9.42 16.23
CA ARG A 87 -13.01 -9.72 17.67
C ARG A 87 -14.19 -10.59 18.09
#